data_AF-A0A5C3NX59-F1
#
_entry.id   AF-A0A5C3NX59-F1
#
_cell.length_a   1.000
_cell.length_b   1.000
_cell.length_c   1.000
_cell.angle_alpha   90.00
_cell.angle_beta   90.00
_cell.angle_gamma   90.00
#
_symmetry.space_group_name_H-M   'P 1'
#
loop_
_entity.id
_entity.type
_entity.pdbx_description
1 polymer ?
#
loop_
_entity_poly.entity_id
_entity_poly.type
_entity_poly.pdbx_seq_one_letter_code
_entity_poly.pdbx_strand_id
1 'polypeptide(L)'
;LKDVCKKQAYLTVTNAAHRESLVRLLTSDHKLAVEELRRLPPAEAVPHLHRICRFCRRRGAVEDEVHVLVECEDGRLVARREEFYTYVRASLYPDLDRIQFRMSSSMKFLHFLLSRDKLAPSVAEYVHDVFALVDEVP
;
A
#
# COMPACT_ATOMS: atom_id res chain seq x y z
N LEU A 1 -26.07 -2.89 18.48
CA LEU A 1 -24.69 -3.34 18.77
C LEU A 1 -24.03 -4.10 17.62
N LYS A 2 -24.73 -4.95 16.85
CA LYS A 2 -24.15 -5.62 15.66
C LYS A 2 -23.64 -4.65 14.58
N ASP A 3 -24.21 -3.45 14.49
CA ASP A 3 -23.73 -2.38 13.60
C ASP A 3 -22.73 -1.39 14.25
N VAL A 4 -22.39 -1.58 15.53
CA VAL A 4 -21.44 -0.71 16.25
C VAL A 4 -20.02 -1.27 16.16
N CYS A 5 -19.87 -2.60 16.14
CA CYS A 5 -18.57 -3.28 16.05
C CYS A 5 -18.58 -4.33 14.93
N LYS A 6 -18.25 -3.92 13.70
CA LYS A 6 -18.00 -4.85 12.59
C LYS A 6 -16.55 -5.33 12.63
N LYS A 7 -16.34 -6.65 12.52
CA LYS A 7 -14.99 -7.23 12.37
C LYS A 7 -14.34 -6.65 11.12
N GLN A 8 -13.18 -6.02 11.28
CA GLN A 8 -12.41 -5.44 10.18
C GLN A 8 -11.78 -6.54 9.30
N ALA A 9 -11.63 -6.27 8.01
CA ALA A 9 -11.12 -7.22 7.03
C ALA A 9 -9.72 -7.74 7.38
N TYR A 10 -8.82 -6.89 7.88
CA TYR A 10 -7.47 -7.29 8.29
C TYR A 10 -7.46 -8.35 9.41
N LEU A 11 -8.53 -8.47 10.21
CA LEU A 11 -8.64 -9.50 11.26
C LEU A 11 -8.99 -10.90 10.70
N THR A 12 -9.18 -11.05 9.38
CA THR A 12 -9.33 -12.34 8.72
C THR A 12 -8.00 -12.90 8.21
N VAL A 13 -6.96 -12.08 8.16
CA VAL A 13 -5.61 -12.48 7.74
C VAL A 13 -5.00 -13.38 8.82
N THR A 14 -4.69 -14.62 8.45
CA THR A 14 -4.20 -15.65 9.38
C THR A 14 -2.72 -15.47 9.71
N ASN A 15 -1.88 -15.19 8.70
CA ASN A 15 -0.46 -14.91 8.88
C ASN A 15 -0.28 -13.63 9.73
N ALA A 16 0.43 -13.75 10.86
CA ALA A 16 0.61 -12.67 11.81
C ALA A 16 1.43 -11.51 11.24
N ALA A 17 2.53 -11.79 10.53
CA ALA A 17 3.41 -10.78 9.95
C ALA A 17 2.70 -9.99 8.83
N HIS A 18 1.94 -10.68 7.97
CA HIS A 18 1.18 -10.02 6.92
C HIS A 18 0.09 -9.12 7.51
N ARG A 19 -0.62 -9.64 8.53
CA ARG A 19 -1.63 -8.86 9.26
C ARG A 19 -1.03 -7.62 9.90
N GLU A 20 0.15 -7.75 10.53
CA GLU A 20 0.85 -6.63 11.14
C GLU A 20 1.23 -5.57 10.12
N SER A 21 1.82 -5.94 8.97
CA SER A 21 2.12 -5.01 7.88
C SER A 21 0.87 -4.29 7.36
N LEU A 22 -0.24 -5.02 7.20
CA LEU A 22 -1.52 -4.39 6.79
C LEU A 22 -2.07 -3.44 7.87
N VAL A 23 -1.97 -3.78 9.15
CA VAL A 23 -2.38 -2.87 10.24
C VAL A 23 -1.50 -1.62 10.22
N ARG A 24 -0.18 -1.76 10.10
CA ARG A 24 0.75 -0.63 9.99
C ARG A 24 0.37 0.29 8.82
N LEU A 25 0.00 -0.28 7.67
CA LEU A 25 -0.54 0.50 6.54
C LEU A 25 -1.79 1.29 6.93
N LEU A 26 -2.78 0.62 7.53
CA LEU A 26 -4.08 1.22 7.86
C LEU A 26 -4.01 2.26 8.99
N THR A 27 -3.01 2.16 9.87
CA THR A 27 -2.82 3.08 11.01
C THR A 27 -1.73 4.11 10.76
N SER A 28 -1.22 4.23 9.53
CA SER A 28 -0.12 5.13 9.17
C SER A 28 1.14 4.92 10.04
N ASP A 29 1.42 3.66 10.42
CA ASP A 29 2.58 3.25 11.21
C ASP A 29 3.64 2.51 10.39
N HIS A 30 3.85 2.99 9.17
CA HIS A 30 4.83 2.48 8.23
C HIS A 30 5.95 3.48 8.00
N LYS A 31 7.07 2.98 7.48
CA LYS A 31 8.29 3.79 7.29
C LYS A 31 8.33 4.60 5.99
N LEU A 32 7.23 4.68 5.25
CA LEU A 32 7.18 5.53 4.05
C LEU A 32 7.48 6.98 4.40
N ALA A 33 8.18 7.69 3.51
CA ALA A 33 8.64 9.05 3.80
C ALA A 33 7.47 10.02 4.10
N VAL A 34 6.27 9.77 3.58
CA VAL A 34 5.08 10.58 3.91
C VAL A 34 4.79 10.61 5.42
N GLU A 35 5.01 9.51 6.15
CA GLU A 35 4.77 9.45 7.59
C GLU A 35 6.02 9.74 8.40
N GLU A 36 7.18 9.18 8.04
CA GLU A 36 8.44 9.40 8.77
C GLU A 36 8.80 10.89 8.81
N LEU A 37 8.72 11.58 7.67
CA LEU A 37 9.04 13.00 7.58
C LEU A 37 7.91 13.90 8.10
N ARG A 38 6.71 13.36 8.37
CA ARG A 38 5.64 14.08 9.08
C ARG A 38 5.94 14.18 10.57
N ARG A 39 6.56 13.15 11.13
CA ARG A 39 6.80 12.99 12.58
C ARG A 39 8.05 13.73 13.07
N LEU A 40 8.88 14.24 12.16
CA LEU A 40 10.04 15.05 12.49
C LEU A 40 9.67 16.31 13.28
N PRO A 41 10.56 16.79 14.16
CA PRO A 41 10.34 18.05 14.87
C PRO A 41 10.22 19.21 13.87
N PRO A 42 9.53 20.32 14.23
CA PRO A 42 9.27 21.43 13.30
C PRO A 42 10.53 22.01 12.63
N ALA A 43 11.68 21.97 13.30
CA ALA A 43 12.96 22.45 12.76
C ALA A 43 13.48 21.61 11.57
N GLU A 44 13.06 20.35 11.47
CA GLU A 44 13.46 19.37 10.46
C GLU A 44 12.29 18.99 9.54
N ALA A 45 11.14 19.64 9.69
CA ALA A 45 9.94 19.29 8.97
C ALA A 45 10.13 19.46 7.46
N VAL A 46 9.97 18.35 6.73
CA VAL A 46 10.04 18.35 5.26
C VAL A 46 8.63 18.61 4.70
N PRO A 47 8.42 19.66 3.89
CA PRO A 47 7.15 19.88 3.20
C PRO A 47 6.73 18.66 2.38
N HIS A 48 5.43 18.36 2.34
CA HIS A 48 4.90 17.18 1.66
C HIS A 48 5.43 17.00 0.23
N LEU A 49 5.44 18.09 -0.56
CA LEU A 49 5.91 18.09 -1.95
C LEU A 49 7.41 17.76 -2.11
N HIS A 50 8.19 17.80 -1.03
CA HIS A 50 9.62 17.51 -1.01
C HIS A 50 9.94 16.10 -0.49
N ARG A 51 8.93 15.31 -0.09
CA ARG A 51 9.09 13.94 0.43
C ARG A 51 9.22 12.95 -0.73
N ILE A 52 10.25 13.14 -1.56
CA ILE A 52 10.46 12.39 -2.80
C ILE A 52 10.65 10.89 -2.50
N CYS A 53 10.04 10.05 -3.32
CA CYS A 53 10.20 8.59 -3.27
C CYS A 53 11.66 8.14 -3.40
N ARG A 54 12.16 7.41 -2.39
CA ARG A 54 13.54 6.91 -2.34
C ARG A 54 13.83 5.84 -3.40
N PHE A 55 12.78 5.16 -3.86
CA PHE A 55 12.84 4.12 -4.91
C PHE A 55 13.01 4.74 -6.30
N CYS A 56 11.99 5.45 -6.80
CA CYS A 56 12.03 5.98 -8.17
C CYS A 56 12.78 7.31 -8.31
N ARG A 57 12.94 8.07 -7.21
CA ARG A 57 13.60 9.39 -7.16
C ARG A 57 13.07 10.41 -8.15
N ARG A 58 11.85 10.20 -8.67
CA ARG A 58 11.21 11.07 -9.64
C ARG A 58 10.74 12.35 -8.96
N ARG A 59 11.03 13.51 -9.57
CA ARG A 59 10.51 14.79 -9.08
C ARG A 59 8.98 14.78 -9.09
N GLY A 60 8.39 15.20 -7.98
CA GLY A 60 6.93 15.25 -7.80
C GLY A 60 6.29 13.91 -7.41
N ALA A 61 7.04 12.80 -7.39
CA ALA A 61 6.57 11.54 -6.84
C ALA A 61 6.85 11.50 -5.33
N VAL A 62 5.80 11.70 -4.53
CA VAL A 62 5.88 11.61 -3.08
C VAL A 62 5.91 10.13 -2.66
N GLU A 63 6.72 9.79 -1.66
CA GLU A 63 6.72 8.45 -1.08
C GLU A 63 5.52 8.22 -0.14
N ASP A 64 4.35 8.09 -0.74
CA ASP A 64 3.12 7.74 -0.04
C ASP A 64 2.63 6.32 -0.42
N GLU A 65 1.57 5.89 0.24
CA GLU A 65 1.00 4.55 0.09
C GLU A 65 0.51 4.32 -1.34
N VAL A 66 -0.10 5.33 -1.97
CA VAL A 66 -0.61 5.22 -3.33
C VAL A 66 0.55 5.08 -4.31
N HIS A 67 1.55 5.94 -4.17
CA HIS A 67 2.71 5.90 -5.04
C HIS A 67 3.42 4.57 -4.91
N VAL A 68 3.81 4.15 -3.71
CA VAL A 68 4.60 2.93 -3.49
C VAL A 68 3.81 1.67 -3.88
N LEU A 69 2.53 1.57 -3.52
CA LEU A 69 1.75 0.36 -3.76
C LEU A 69 1.15 0.28 -5.17
N VAL A 70 0.94 1.38 -5.89
CA VAL A 70 0.18 1.38 -7.15
C VAL A 70 0.94 1.98 -8.32
N GLU A 71 1.74 3.02 -8.11
CA GLU A 71 2.27 3.85 -9.22
C GLU A 71 3.78 3.74 -9.42
N CYS A 72 4.53 3.33 -8.40
CA CYS A 72 5.98 3.44 -8.42
C CYS A 72 6.59 2.55 -9.51
N GLU A 73 7.48 3.14 -10.30
CA GLU A 73 8.13 2.54 -11.47
C GLU A 73 9.46 1.85 -11.12
N ASP A 74 9.87 1.81 -9.84
CA ASP A 74 11.05 1.04 -9.41
C ASP A 74 10.81 -0.45 -9.68
N GLY A 75 11.78 -1.10 -10.34
CA GLY A 75 11.64 -2.48 -10.81
C GLY A 75 11.32 -3.49 -9.71
N ARG A 76 11.76 -3.26 -8.46
CA ARG A 76 11.47 -4.16 -7.34
C ARG A 76 10.01 -4.06 -6.91
N LEU A 77 9.49 -2.83 -6.85
CA LEU A 77 8.08 -2.58 -6.53
C LEU A 77 7.15 -3.01 -7.67
N VAL A 78 7.55 -2.79 -8.92
CA VAL A 78 6.84 -3.28 -10.11
C VAL A 78 6.72 -4.81 -10.07
N ALA A 79 7.82 -5.52 -9.78
CA ALA A 79 7.81 -6.99 -9.71
C ALA A 79 6.80 -7.50 -8.68
N ARG A 80 6.82 -6.96 -7.45
CA ARG A 80 5.86 -7.35 -6.40
C ARG A 80 4.42 -7.02 -6.75
N ARG A 81 4.19 -5.87 -7.39
CA ARG A 81 2.87 -5.47 -7.84
C ARG A 81 2.33 -6.38 -8.94
N GLU A 82 3.16 -6.77 -9.91
CA GLU A 82 2.74 -7.68 -10.98
C GLU A 82 2.50 -9.10 -10.48
N GLU A 83 3.31 -9.60 -9.54
CA GLU A 83 3.04 -10.88 -8.87
C GLU A 83 1.67 -10.86 -8.18
N PHE A 84 1.41 -9.82 -7.39
CA PHE A 84 0.13 -9.61 -6.73
C PHE A 84 -1.04 -9.49 -7.72
N TYR A 85 -0.93 -8.64 -8.75
CA TYR A 85 -2.00 -8.45 -9.74
C TYR A 85 -2.25 -9.71 -10.55
N THR A 86 -1.21 -10.46 -10.91
CA THR A 86 -1.35 -11.75 -11.62
C THR A 86 -2.17 -12.73 -10.79
N TYR A 87 -1.85 -12.87 -9.51
CA TYR A 87 -2.64 -13.70 -8.61
C TYR A 87 -4.10 -13.22 -8.50
N VAL A 88 -4.32 -11.92 -8.29
CA VAL A 88 -5.68 -11.36 -8.16
C VAL A 88 -6.49 -11.58 -9.43
N ARG A 89 -5.91 -11.37 -10.62
CA ARG A 89 -6.57 -11.62 -11.92
C ARG A 89 -6.95 -13.09 -12.06
N ALA A 90 -6.04 -14.01 -11.73
CA ALA A 90 -6.26 -15.44 -11.91
C ALA A 90 -7.29 -16.02 -10.93
N SER A 91 -7.32 -15.52 -9.69
CA SER A 91 -8.04 -16.20 -8.60
C SER A 91 -9.27 -15.45 -8.06
N LEU A 92 -9.34 -14.12 -8.19
CA LEU A 92 -10.31 -13.32 -7.44
C LEU A 92 -11.10 -12.34 -8.31
N TYR A 93 -10.42 -11.60 -9.19
CA TYR A 93 -10.99 -10.53 -10.02
C TYR A 93 -10.39 -10.56 -11.44
N PRO A 94 -10.90 -11.40 -12.35
CA PRO A 94 -10.41 -11.48 -13.74
C PRO A 94 -10.45 -10.16 -14.51
N ASP A 95 -11.40 -9.28 -14.19
CA ASP A 95 -11.54 -7.95 -14.80
C ASP A 95 -10.73 -6.85 -14.06
N LEU A 96 -9.70 -7.19 -13.27
CA LEU A 96 -8.95 -6.22 -12.46
C LEU A 96 -8.47 -5.01 -13.28
N ASP A 97 -7.91 -5.24 -14.47
CA ASP A 97 -7.38 -4.17 -15.33
C ASP A 97 -8.49 -3.22 -15.80
N ARG A 98 -9.67 -3.77 -16.12
CA ARG A 98 -10.84 -2.96 -16.48
C ARG A 98 -11.34 -2.16 -15.29
N ILE A 99 -11.31 -2.73 -14.09
CA ILE A 99 -11.68 -2.03 -12.85
C ILE A 99 -10.71 -0.86 -12.61
N GLN A 100 -9.40 -1.11 -12.67
CA GLN A 100 -8.37 -0.10 -12.49
C GLN A 100 -8.53 1.03 -13.53
N PHE A 101 -8.66 0.68 -14.81
CA PHE A 101 -8.83 1.64 -15.90
C PHE A 101 -10.04 2.56 -15.67
N ARG A 102 -11.16 2.01 -15.18
CA ARG A 102 -12.38 2.80 -14.94
C ARG A 102 -12.32 3.71 -13.72
N MET A 103 -11.43 3.46 -12.76
CA MET A 103 -11.37 4.22 -11.51
C MET A 103 -10.69 5.58 -11.66
N SER A 104 -9.98 5.83 -12.76
CA SER A 104 -9.28 7.08 -13.15
C SER A 104 -8.34 7.71 -12.11
N SER A 105 -8.20 7.10 -10.93
CA SER A 105 -7.43 7.56 -9.80
C SER A 105 -6.87 6.36 -9.05
N SER A 106 -5.55 6.35 -8.88
CA SER A 106 -4.83 5.32 -8.13
C SER A 106 -5.28 5.25 -6.67
N MET A 107 -5.65 6.39 -6.07
CA MET A 107 -6.23 6.43 -4.72
C MET A 107 -7.53 5.64 -4.63
N LYS A 108 -8.45 5.82 -5.60
CA LYS A 108 -9.70 5.04 -5.64
C LYS A 108 -9.42 3.56 -5.85
N PHE A 109 -8.39 3.24 -6.62
CA PHE A 109 -7.97 1.86 -6.85
C PHE A 109 -7.36 1.22 -5.59
N LEU A 110 -6.46 1.92 -4.88
CA LEU A 110 -5.93 1.45 -3.59
C LEU A 110 -7.06 1.24 -2.57
N HIS A 111 -7.99 2.19 -2.48
CA HIS A 111 -9.17 2.04 -1.63
C HIS A 111 -10.00 0.81 -2.03
N PHE A 112 -10.17 0.55 -3.33
CA PHE A 112 -10.81 -0.68 -3.80
C PHE A 112 -10.07 -1.93 -3.30
N LEU A 113 -8.74 -2.00 -3.44
CA LEU A 113 -7.96 -3.14 -2.98
C LEU A 113 -8.14 -3.39 -1.47
N LEU A 114 -8.08 -2.32 -0.67
CA LEU A 114 -8.18 -2.38 0.80
C LEU A 114 -9.61 -2.67 1.30
N SER A 115 -10.63 -2.35 0.52
CA SER A 115 -12.04 -2.46 0.94
C SER A 115 -12.69 -3.81 0.67
N ARG A 116 -12.01 -4.77 0.04
CA ARG A 116 -12.58 -6.10 -0.26
C ARG A 116 -12.06 -7.13 0.72
N ASP A 117 -12.96 -7.69 1.51
CA ASP A 117 -12.64 -8.78 2.45
C ASP A 117 -11.95 -9.97 1.76
N LYS A 118 -12.31 -10.26 0.50
CA LYS A 118 -11.70 -11.32 -0.32
C LYS A 118 -10.25 -11.03 -0.71
N LEU A 119 -9.87 -9.76 -0.82
CA LEU A 119 -8.51 -9.34 -1.17
C LEU A 119 -7.62 -9.23 0.06
N ALA A 120 -8.18 -9.14 1.27
CA ALA A 120 -7.43 -8.85 2.49
C ALA A 120 -6.20 -9.75 2.71
N PRO A 121 -6.26 -11.10 2.52
CA PRO A 121 -5.07 -11.94 2.67
C PRO A 121 -3.97 -11.63 1.65
N SER A 122 -4.32 -11.51 0.37
CA SER A 122 -3.36 -11.24 -0.71
C SER A 122 -2.81 -9.80 -0.66
N VAL A 123 -3.63 -8.84 -0.23
CA VAL A 123 -3.18 -7.46 -0.03
C VAL A 123 -2.24 -7.39 1.18
N ALA A 124 -2.53 -8.12 2.26
CA ALA A 124 -1.65 -8.15 3.42
C ALA A 124 -0.28 -8.74 3.10
N GLU A 125 -0.24 -9.80 2.30
CA GLU A 125 1.01 -10.39 1.78
C GLU A 125 1.77 -9.41 0.88
N TYR A 126 1.10 -8.81 -0.09
CA TYR A 126 1.71 -7.80 -0.96
C TYR A 126 2.29 -6.61 -0.18
N VAL A 127 1.55 -6.08 0.79
CA VAL A 127 2.01 -4.98 1.65
C VAL A 127 3.17 -5.41 2.52
N HIS A 128 3.19 -6.66 3.00
CA HIS A 128 4.30 -7.21 3.76
C HIS A 128 5.59 -7.24 2.93
N ASP A 129 5.53 -7.77 1.71
CA ASP A 129 6.68 -7.83 0.80
C ASP A 129 7.20 -6.43 0.44
N VAL A 130 6.29 -5.49 0.17
CA VAL A 130 6.68 -4.10 -0.11
C VAL A 130 7.30 -3.45 1.12
N PHE A 131 6.76 -3.68 2.31
CA PHE A 131 7.33 -3.12 3.54
C PHE A 131 8.69 -3.72 3.88
N ALA A 132 8.94 -4.99 3.55
CA ALA A 132 10.28 -5.57 3.65
C ALA A 132 11.28 -4.81 2.75
N LEU A 133 10.90 -4.47 1.52
CA LEU A 133 11.74 -3.63 0.64
C LEU A 133 11.95 -2.21 1.19
N VAL A 134 10.92 -1.62 1.80
CA VAL A 134 11.01 -0.30 2.45
C VAL A 134 11.95 -0.33 3.66
N ASP A 135 11.98 -1.45 4.40
CA ASP A 135 12.88 -1.61 5.53
C ASP A 135 14.34 -1.85 5.12
N GLU A 136 14.57 -2.40 3.92
CA GLU A 136 15.92 -2.60 3.35
C GLU A 136 16.52 -1.34 2.73
N VAL A 137 15.69 -0.46 2.16
CA VAL A 137 16.15 0.76 1.50
C VAL A 137 16.17 1.91 2.52
N PRO A 138 17.35 2.47 2.86
CA PRO A 138 17.45 3.57 3.81
C PRO A 138 16.66 4.80 3.32
#